data_AF-A0A6N7KZP2-F1
#
_entry.id   AF-A0A6N7KZP2-F1
#
_cell.length_a   1.000
_cell.length_b   1.000
_cell.length_c   1.000
_cell.angle_alpha   90.00
_cell.angle_beta   90.00
_cell.angle_gamma   90.00
#
_symmetry.space_group_name_H-M   'P 1'
#
loop_
_entity.id
_entity.type
_entity.pdbx_description
1 polymer ?
#
loop_
_entity_poly.entity_id
_entity_poly.type
_entity_poly.pdbx_seq_one_letter_code
_entity_poly.pdbx_strand_id
1 'polypeptide(L)' 'MTWVSPEDEVAMRLAAARLKASHPEADAAIVDTLVVGAYDELRDAKVRTFVPFLTERRARPRLELPSPDARPAPES' A
#
# COMPACT_ATOMS: atom_id res chain seq x y z
N MET A 1 -13.22 -1.53 -17.76
CA MET A 1 -12.10 -2.48 -17.98
C MET A 1 -10.81 -1.69 -17.87
N THR A 2 -10.34 -1.46 -16.65
CA THR A 2 -9.12 -0.69 -16.38
C THR A 2 -7.93 -1.58 -16.72
N TRP A 3 -7.22 -1.29 -17.81
CA TRP A 3 -6.03 -2.04 -18.19
C TRP A 3 -4.86 -1.60 -17.30
N VAL A 4 -4.43 -2.51 -16.42
CA VAL A 4 -3.16 -2.40 -15.70
C VAL A 4 -2.07 -2.84 -16.67
N SER A 5 -1.01 -2.06 -16.83
CA SER A 5 0.12 -2.48 -17.64
C SER A 5 0.89 -3.59 -16.92
N PRO A 6 1.47 -4.56 -17.64
CA PRO A 6 2.28 -5.63 -17.02
C PRO A 6 3.47 -5.06 -16.22
N GLU A 7 4.01 -3.91 -16.64
CA GLU A 7 5.06 -3.19 -15.90
C GLU A 7 4.55 -2.64 -14.56
N ASP A 8 3.31 -2.14 -14.52
CA ASP A 8 2.67 -1.64 -13.30
C ASP A 8 2.39 -2.80 -12.33
N GLU A 9 1.94 -3.95 -12.84
CA GLU A 9 1.75 -5.14 -12.00
C GLU A 9 3.07 -5.60 -11.36
N VAL A 10 4.16 -5.61 -12.12
CA VAL A 10 5.49 -5.95 -11.60
C VAL A 10 5.93 -4.94 -10.54
N ALA A 11 5.75 -3.64 -10.79
CA ALA A 11 6.10 -2.60 -9.84
C ALA A 11 5.28 -2.69 -8.54
N MET A 12 3.97 -2.97 -8.62
CA MET A 12 3.10 -3.19 -7.47
C MET A 12 3.54 -4.41 -6.66
N ARG A 13 3.86 -5.54 -7.31
CA ARG A 13 4.35 -6.74 -6.63
C ARG A 13 5.67 -6.50 -5.90
N LEU A 14 6.59 -5.76 -6.52
CA LEU A 14 7.86 -5.39 -5.90
C LEU A 14 7.67 -4.46 -4.70
N ALA A 15 6.75 -3.49 -4.81
CA ALA A 15 6.41 -2.59 -3.69
C ALA A 15 5.80 -3.38 -2.52
N ALA A 16 4.84 -4.28 -2.79
CA ALA A 16 4.25 -5.14 -1.78
C ALA A 16 5.29 -6.04 -1.10
N ALA A 17 6.20 -6.64 -1.87
CA ALA A 17 7.26 -7.47 -1.31
C ALA A 17 8.20 -6.68 -0.38
N ARG A 18 8.57 -5.45 -0.75
CA ARG A 18 9.41 -4.58 0.09
C ARG A 18 8.69 -4.16 1.37
N LEU A 19 7.42 -3.78 1.28
CA LEU A 19 6.61 -3.37 2.43
C LEU A 19 6.40 -4.52 3.42
N LYS A 20 6.13 -5.73 2.92
CA LYS A 20 6.03 -6.94 3.77
C LYS A 20 7.35 -7.24 4.47
N ALA A 21 8.47 -7.06 3.77
CA ALA A 21 9.80 -7.28 4.35
C ALA A 21 10.18 -6.23 5.41
N SER A 22 9.73 -4.97 5.24
CA SER A 22 10.00 -3.89 6.20
C SER A 22 9.03 -3.82 7.36
N HIS A 23 7.85 -4.45 7.24
CA HIS A 23 6.80 -4.48 8.25
C HIS A 23 6.37 -5.92 8.58
N PRO A 24 7.23 -6.74 9.19
CA PRO A 24 6.91 -8.11 9.56
C PRO A 24 5.75 -8.21 10.58
N GLU A 25 5.48 -7.14 11.33
CA GLU A 25 4.34 -7.03 12.24
C GLU A 25 2.99 -6.78 11.55
N ALA A 26 2.98 -6.36 10.28
CA ALA A 26 1.76 -6.08 9.54
C ALA A 26 1.24 -7.32 8.81
N ASP A 27 -0.07 -7.49 8.79
CA ASP A 27 -0.72 -8.58 8.05
C ASP A 27 -0.46 -8.43 6.53
N ALA A 28 0.01 -9.51 5.89
CA ALA A 28 0.39 -9.49 4.49
C ALA A 28 -0.78 -9.18 3.54
N ALA A 29 -2.00 -9.58 3.87
CA ALA A 29 -3.20 -9.27 3.09
C ALA A 29 -3.60 -7.79 3.23
N ILE A 30 -3.37 -7.19 4.39
CA ILE A 30 -3.55 -5.74 4.60
C ILE A 30 -2.54 -4.96 3.74
N VAL A 31 -1.27 -5.38 3.71
CA VAL A 31 -0.25 -4.74 2.87
C VAL A 31 -0.62 -4.81 1.38
N ASP A 32 -1.08 -5.96 0.88
CA ASP A 32 -1.50 -6.09 -0.52
C ASP A 32 -2.69 -5.17 -0.84
N THR A 33 -3.69 -5.12 0.06
CA THR A 33 -4.87 -4.26 -0.11
C THR A 33 -4.50 -2.78 -0.17
N LEU A 34 -3.57 -2.34 0.70
CA LEU A 34 -3.09 -0.96 0.73
C LEU A 34 -2.30 -0.60 -0.54
N VAL A 35 -1.49 -1.52 -1.06
CA VAL A 35 -0.74 -1.32 -2.31
C VAL A 35 -1.68 -1.18 -3.50
N VAL A 36 -2.72 -2.01 -3.59
CA VAL A 36 -3.74 -1.91 -4.64
C VAL A 36 -4.50 -0.58 -4.54
N GLY A 37 -4.99 -0.22 -3.35
CA GLY A 37 -5.70 1.04 -3.14
C GLY A 37 -4.84 2.27 -3.47
N ALA A 38 -3.57 2.27 -3.08
CA ALA A 38 -2.65 3.35 -3.39
C ALA A 38 -2.33 3.45 -4.89
N TYR A 39 -2.22 2.32 -5.59
CA TYR A 39 -2.10 2.31 -7.05
C TYR A 39 -3.34 2.91 -7.72
N ASP A 40 -4.53 2.53 -7.28
CA ASP A 40 -5.79 3.09 -7.80
C ASP A 40 -5.94 4.60 -7.54
N GLU A 41 -5.44 5.11 -6.40
CA GLU A 41 -5.39 6.56 -6.13
C GLU A 41 -4.45 7.31 -7.12
N LEU A 42 -3.43 6.64 -7.64
CA LEU A 42 -2.34 7.26 -8.40
C LEU A 42 -2.37 6.96 -9.90
N ARG A 43 -3.15 5.96 -10.34
CA ARG A 43 -3.22 5.54 -11.76
C ARG A 43 -3.75 6.63 -12.70
N ASP A 44 -4.52 7.58 -12.18
CA ASP A 44 -5.02 8.75 -12.93
C ASP A 44 -4.00 9.90 -12.97
N ALA A 45 -2.89 9.82 -12.21
CA ALA A 45 -1.82 10.80 -12.29
C ALA A 45 -1.04 10.64 -13.60
N LYS A 46 -0.90 11.75 -14.35
CA LYS A 46 -0.26 11.82 -15.68
C LYS A 46 1.20 11.35 -15.74
N VAL A 47 1.84 10.97 -14.63
CA VAL A 47 3.25 10.59 -14.57
C VAL A 47 3.41 9.17 -13.99
N ARG A 48 3.08 8.18 -14.83
CA ARG A 48 3.08 6.74 -14.53
C ARG A 48 4.41 6.22 -13.97
N THR A 49 5.54 6.80 -14.39
CA THR A 49 6.90 6.45 -13.91
C THR A 49 7.11 6.68 -12.41
N PHE A 50 6.36 7.60 -11.79
CA PHE A 50 6.51 7.91 -10.35
C PHE A 50 5.44 7.26 -9.48
N VAL A 51 4.49 6.53 -10.06
CA VAL A 51 3.40 5.88 -9.31
C VAL A 51 3.96 4.99 -8.17
N PRO A 52 4.98 4.14 -8.38
CA PRO A 52 5.54 3.32 -7.30
C PRO A 52 6.13 4.16 -6.15
N PHE A 53 6.85 5.23 -6.48
CA PHE A 53 7.46 6.12 -5.49
C PHE A 53 6.41 6.93 -4.72
N LEU A 54 5.37 7.40 -5.40
CA LEU A 54 4.26 8.12 -4.78
C LEU A 54 3.41 7.20 -3.90
N THR A 55 3.24 5.93 -4.29
CA THR A 55 2.57 4.88 -3.51
C THR A 55 3.31 4.66 -2.18
N GLU A 56 4.62 4.40 -2.21
CA GLU A 56 5.42 4.21 -1.00
C GLU A 56 5.36 5.44 -0.09
N ARG A 57 5.53 6.64 -0.66
CA ARG A 57 5.46 7.90 0.09
C ARG A 57 4.11 8.11 0.78
N ARG A 58 3.02 7.64 0.17
CA ARG A 58 1.65 7.82 0.68
C ARG A 58 1.23 6.71 1.65
N ALA A 59 1.82 5.53 1.55
CA ALA A 59 1.55 4.40 2.45
C ALA A 59 2.27 4.55 3.80
N ARG A 60 3.53 5.01 3.80
CA ARG A 60 4.36 5.14 5.01
C ARG A 60 3.65 5.82 6.21
N PRO A 61 3.08 7.03 6.09
CA PRO A 61 2.43 7.67 7.24
C PRO A 61 1.16 6.95 7.71
N ARG A 62 0.55 6.08 6.89
CA ARG A 62 -0.62 5.28 7.28
C ARG A 62 -0.24 4.01 8.04
N LEU A 63 0.99 3.53 7.88
CA LEU A 63 1.55 2.41 8.63
C LEU A 63 2.10 2.86 10.00
N GLU A 64 2.51 4.13 10.12
CA GLU A 64 2.97 4.74 11.37
C GLU A 64 1.81 5.20 12.28
N LEU A 65 0.61 5.34 11.71
CA LEU A 65 -0.59 5.60 12.50
C LEU A 65 -1.05 4.28 13.14
N PRO A 66 -1.31 4.25 14.47
CA PRO A 66 -1.97 3.09 15.07
C PRO A 66 -3.30 2.89 14.35
N SER A 67 -3.56 1.64 13.94
CA SER A 67 -4.84 1.27 13.32
C SER A 67 -5.98 1.84 14.17
N PRO A 68 -6.96 2.56 13.58
CA PRO A 68 -8.10 3.08 14.34
C PRO A 68 -8.95 1.97 14.98
N ASP A 69 -8.72 0.70 14.63
CA ASP A 69 -9.31 -0.48 15.26
C ASP A 69 -8.57 -0.97 16.51
N ALA A 70 -7.41 -0.41 16.84
CA ALA A 70 -6.75 -0.62 18.13
C ALA A 70 -7.42 0.23 19.22
N ARG A 71 -8.75 0.08 19.38
CA ARG A 71 -9.41 0.52 20.61
C ARG A 71 -9.00 -0.47 21.71
N PRO A 72 -8.41 -0.03 22.84
CA PRO A 72 -8.33 -0.89 24.01
C PRO A 72 -9.77 -1.26 24.39
N ALA A 73 -10.05 -2.56 24.41
CA ALA A 73 -11.31 -3.08 24.92
C ALA A 73 -11.54 -2.49 26.33
N PRO A 74 -12.76 -2.03 26.68
CA PRO A 74 -13.03 -1.53 28.01
C PRO A 74 -12.83 -2.67 29.02
N GLU A 75 -11.88 -2.50 29.94
CA GLU A 75 -11.74 -3.34 31.13
C GLU A 75 -13.10 -3.37 31.86
N SER A 76 -13.61 -4.59 32.09
CA SER A 76 -14.79 -4.88 32.92
C SER A 76 -14.35 -5.72 34.11
#